data_AF-M3EHV6-F1
#
_entry.id   AF-M3EHV6-F1
#
_cell.length_a   1.000
_cell.length_b   1.000
_cell.length_c   1.000
_cell.angle_alpha   90.00
_cell.angle_beta   90.00
_cell.angle_gamma   90.00
#
_symmetry.space_group_name_H-M   'P 1'
#
loop_
_entity.id
_entity.type
_entity.pdbx_description
1 polymer ?
#
loop_
_entity_poly.entity_id
_entity_poly.type
_entity_poly.pdbx_seq_one_letter_code
_entity_poly.pdbx_strand_id
1 'polypeptide(L)'
;MIGRYKKTLSTREKIRLWIFVLERESARIGIKGFGKKFGTKVTLEKISPLARDLDLFRETGLFPWLDTTFTSNAERQLISLLDPEDSSTDFKIENILLRQSIVRSISEKALAIPKILRLSSYLKENRDLSLNQEKTEMKLIHDDSASKLWKQYPWLKRIYRPVAILVLAFIPANVFLGVPFPASVLFLNLILFGLYRSRSLEIFRQYYSLSGSIKGLQKILIYLKGLNVRDKNGKSLLQDTSKEELKSAYEGLDRILKRVALTEAPLLHLILNNLFLYDLWILGKISKWKEKHSAFLEKSIDDLTVFDSLFPFANLKWMFSDYCFPEILSENSKEGISGKDLFHPLIPSEFRVSNPLDQVLEGNIVLITGSNMSGKTTYLRTIGVSSILALAGGPVPASRFSLPVLKIHTSMRNEDNLEEGISFFMRK
;
A
#
# COMPACT_ATOMS: atom_id res chain seq x y z
N MET A 1 2.06 -13.12 35.82
CA MET A 1 1.16 -11.93 35.85
C MET A 1 1.35 -11.02 34.64
N ILE A 2 2.59 -10.57 34.34
CA ILE A 2 2.91 -9.65 33.23
C ILE A 2 2.48 -10.18 31.84
N GLY A 3 2.67 -11.46 31.54
CA GLY A 3 2.28 -12.05 30.25
C GLY A 3 0.76 -12.05 30.01
N ARG A 4 -0.05 -12.30 31.06
CA ARG A 4 -1.52 -12.22 30.97
C ARG A 4 -1.97 -10.78 30.74
N TYR A 5 -1.38 -9.82 31.46
CA TYR A 5 -1.65 -8.39 31.28
C TYR A 5 -1.35 -7.91 29.85
N LYS A 6 -0.16 -8.23 29.30
CA LYS A 6 0.21 -7.89 27.91
C LYS A 6 -0.75 -8.51 26.88
N LYS A 7 -1.19 -9.75 27.11
CA LYS A 7 -2.17 -10.42 26.23
C LYS A 7 -3.52 -9.70 26.25
N THR A 8 -4.02 -9.35 27.44
CA THR A 8 -5.29 -8.63 27.59
C THR A 8 -5.25 -7.24 26.93
N LEU A 9 -4.15 -6.49 27.11
CA LEU A 9 -3.95 -5.20 26.44
C LEU A 9 -4.01 -5.33 24.91
N SER A 10 -3.23 -6.26 24.34
CA SER A 10 -3.23 -6.47 22.88
C SER A 10 -4.59 -6.92 22.36
N THR A 11 -5.35 -7.71 23.13
CA THR A 11 -6.74 -8.07 22.77
C THR A 11 -7.65 -6.84 22.77
N ARG A 12 -7.56 -5.97 23.78
CA ARG A 12 -8.35 -4.73 23.84
C ARG A 12 -8.05 -3.80 22.67
N GLU A 13 -6.78 -3.61 22.33
CA GLU A 13 -6.36 -2.82 21.16
C GLU A 13 -6.91 -3.40 19.87
N LYS A 14 -6.82 -4.72 19.67
CA LYS A 14 -7.36 -5.39 18.48
C LYS A 14 -8.88 -5.24 18.35
N ILE A 15 -9.61 -5.23 19.47
CA ILE A 15 -11.06 -4.98 19.47
C ILE A 15 -11.35 -3.52 19.11
N ARG A 16 -10.62 -2.57 19.71
CA ARG A 16 -10.77 -1.14 19.43
C ARG A 16 -10.52 -0.82 17.95
N LEU A 17 -9.47 -1.38 17.37
CA LEU A 17 -9.15 -1.24 15.94
C LEU A 17 -10.28 -1.80 15.06
N TRP A 18 -10.86 -2.94 15.45
CA TRP A 18 -11.95 -3.55 14.71
C TRP A 18 -13.25 -2.73 14.79
N ILE A 19 -13.57 -2.17 15.96
CA ILE A 19 -14.70 -1.25 16.12
C ILE A 19 -14.52 -0.04 15.21
N PHE A 20 -13.33 0.57 15.20
CA PHE A 20 -13.04 1.70 14.32
C PHE A 20 -13.23 1.37 12.83
N VAL A 21 -12.81 0.19 12.38
CA VAL A 21 -13.04 -0.27 11.00
C VAL A 21 -14.53 -0.39 10.70
N LEU A 22 -15.32 -0.98 11.60
CA LEU A 22 -16.77 -1.12 11.42
C LEU A 22 -17.48 0.24 11.39
N GLU A 23 -17.10 1.17 12.28
CA GLU A 23 -17.63 2.55 12.28
C GLU A 23 -17.31 3.27 10.97
N ARG A 24 -16.08 3.12 10.47
CA ARG A 24 -15.66 3.68 9.19
C ARG A 24 -16.50 3.12 8.05
N GLU A 25 -16.60 1.80 7.90
CA GLU A 25 -17.35 1.21 6.79
C GLU A 25 -18.86 1.50 6.90
N SER A 26 -19.42 1.54 8.11
CA SER A 26 -20.81 2.00 8.33
C SER A 26 -21.02 3.45 7.89
N ALA A 27 -20.10 4.35 8.23
CA ALA A 27 -20.15 5.74 7.79
C ALA A 27 -19.97 5.89 6.27
N ARG A 28 -19.21 4.99 5.63
CA ARG A 28 -19.01 4.99 4.17
C ARG A 28 -20.31 4.72 3.42
N ILE A 29 -21.16 3.84 3.95
CA ILE A 29 -22.51 3.58 3.40
C ILE A 29 -23.38 4.83 3.50
N GLY A 30 -23.33 5.54 4.64
CA GLY A 30 -24.11 6.75 4.85
C GLY A 30 -23.60 8.00 4.12
N ILE A 31 -22.33 8.02 3.71
CA ILE A 31 -21.61 9.11 2.99
C ILE A 31 -21.49 10.44 3.76
N LYS A 32 -22.51 10.85 4.52
CA LYS A 32 -22.62 12.16 5.18
C LYS A 32 -21.45 12.41 6.13
N GLY A 33 -20.59 13.37 5.78
CA GLY A 33 -19.43 13.75 6.58
C GLY A 33 -18.30 12.70 6.60
N PHE A 34 -18.38 11.64 5.78
CA PHE A 34 -17.38 10.57 5.74
C PHE A 34 -15.97 11.11 5.48
N GLY A 35 -15.82 11.90 4.41
CA GLY A 35 -14.53 12.46 3.98
C GLY A 35 -13.79 13.21 5.09
N LYS A 36 -14.51 14.02 5.87
CA LYS A 36 -13.95 14.84 6.95
C LYS A 36 -13.46 14.03 8.15
N LYS A 37 -14.20 12.97 8.51
CA LYS A 37 -13.93 12.20 9.73
C LYS A 37 -13.08 10.94 9.48
N PHE A 38 -13.36 10.24 8.39
CA PHE A 38 -12.83 8.91 8.08
C PHE A 38 -12.16 8.81 6.71
N GLY A 39 -12.29 9.84 5.88
CA GLY A 39 -11.66 9.92 4.58
C GLY A 39 -10.14 9.84 4.70
N THR A 40 -9.53 9.26 3.68
CA THR A 40 -8.08 9.27 3.56
C THR A 40 -7.63 10.68 3.19
N LYS A 41 -6.73 11.26 3.98
CA LYS A 41 -6.14 12.56 3.69
C LYS A 41 -4.99 12.39 2.70
N VAL A 42 -5.08 13.05 1.55
CA VAL A 42 -4.02 13.07 0.54
C VAL A 42 -3.70 14.51 0.17
N THR A 43 -2.42 14.81 0.10
CA THR A 43 -1.91 16.09 -0.40
C THR A 43 -1.13 15.79 -1.67
N LEU A 44 -1.67 16.19 -2.82
CA LEU A 44 -1.00 16.06 -4.12
C LEU A 44 -0.34 17.39 -4.48
N GLU A 45 0.91 17.35 -4.93
CA GLU A 45 1.63 18.55 -5.40
C GLU A 45 0.98 19.16 -6.65
N LYS A 46 0.39 18.32 -7.50
CA LYS A 46 -0.31 18.71 -8.72
C LYS A 46 -1.61 17.91 -8.84
N ILE A 47 -2.71 18.60 -9.14
CA ILE A 47 -4.02 18.00 -9.38
C ILE A 47 -4.37 18.26 -10.85
N SER A 48 -4.75 17.21 -11.60
CA SER A 48 -5.14 17.39 -12.99
C SER A 48 -6.46 18.18 -13.11
N PRO A 49 -6.71 18.88 -14.23
CA PRO A 49 -8.00 19.54 -14.47
C PRO A 49 -9.19 18.57 -14.36
N LEU A 50 -9.02 17.33 -14.83
CA LEU A 50 -9.97 16.24 -14.72
C LEU A 50 -10.30 15.92 -13.25
N ALA A 51 -9.26 15.70 -12.45
CA ALA A 51 -9.41 15.38 -11.04
C ALA A 51 -10.06 16.51 -10.25
N ARG A 52 -9.79 17.76 -10.63
CA ARG A 52 -10.44 18.94 -10.06
C ARG A 52 -11.92 18.97 -10.42
N ASP A 53 -12.29 18.84 -11.70
CA ASP A 53 -13.69 18.99 -12.14
C ASP A 53 -14.61 17.87 -11.64
N LEU A 54 -14.06 16.65 -11.50
CA LEU A 54 -14.78 15.46 -11.01
C LEU A 54 -14.68 15.26 -9.50
N ASP A 55 -14.09 16.19 -8.76
CA ASP A 55 -13.94 16.12 -7.30
C ASP A 55 -13.30 14.82 -6.80
N LEU A 56 -12.21 14.38 -7.45
CA LEU A 56 -11.56 13.10 -7.13
C LEU A 56 -10.84 13.15 -5.78
N PHE A 57 -9.96 14.13 -5.55
CA PHE A 57 -9.06 14.16 -4.39
C PHE A 57 -9.41 15.21 -3.33
N ARG A 58 -10.57 15.88 -3.45
CA ARG A 58 -11.06 16.78 -2.39
C ARG A 58 -11.38 16.00 -1.13
N GLU A 59 -11.40 16.66 0.04
CA GLU A 59 -11.68 16.02 1.34
C GLU A 59 -12.97 15.19 1.35
N THR A 60 -14.03 15.67 0.69
CA THR A 60 -15.32 14.96 0.51
C THR A 60 -15.48 14.37 -0.88
N GLY A 61 -14.36 14.13 -1.58
CA GLY A 61 -14.28 13.63 -2.95
C GLY A 61 -14.30 12.10 -3.05
N LEU A 62 -14.11 11.61 -4.28
CA LEU A 62 -14.20 10.17 -4.59
C LEU A 62 -13.11 9.36 -3.91
N PHE A 63 -11.85 9.79 -3.99
CA PHE A 63 -10.71 9.05 -3.48
C PHE A 63 -10.79 8.86 -1.95
N PRO A 64 -10.99 9.91 -1.12
CA PRO A 64 -11.09 9.72 0.32
C PRO A 64 -12.24 8.78 0.71
N TRP A 65 -13.34 8.82 -0.04
CA TRP A 65 -14.50 7.93 0.13
C TRP A 65 -14.29 6.50 -0.39
N LEU A 66 -13.42 6.29 -1.38
CA LEU A 66 -13.16 4.97 -1.96
C LEU A 66 -12.05 4.22 -1.22
N ASP A 67 -11.01 4.94 -0.79
CA ASP A 67 -9.76 4.33 -0.35
C ASP A 67 -9.91 3.41 0.89
N THR A 68 -9.42 2.19 0.72
CA THR A 68 -9.20 1.19 1.79
C THR A 68 -7.81 0.57 1.72
N THR A 69 -6.90 1.18 0.94
CA THR A 69 -5.54 0.65 0.79
C THR A 69 -4.79 0.74 2.11
N PHE A 70 -3.89 -0.22 2.35
CA PHE A 70 -3.12 -0.29 3.60
C PHE A 70 -1.61 -0.13 3.42
N THR A 71 -1.13 -0.10 2.17
CA THR A 71 0.25 0.19 1.81
C THR A 71 0.36 1.46 0.96
N SER A 72 1.48 2.19 1.11
CA SER A 72 1.69 3.46 0.40
C SER A 72 1.98 3.27 -1.10
N ASN A 73 2.43 2.07 -1.50
CA ASN A 73 2.63 1.74 -2.91
C ASN A 73 1.28 1.51 -3.60
N ALA A 74 0.37 0.79 -2.95
CA ALA A 74 -0.97 0.55 -3.46
C ALA A 74 -1.81 1.82 -3.52
N GLU A 75 -1.67 2.73 -2.55
CA GLU A 75 -2.27 4.06 -2.59
C GLU A 75 -1.88 4.83 -3.85
N ARG A 76 -0.56 4.90 -4.14
CA ARG A 76 -0.05 5.58 -5.33
C ARG A 76 -0.58 4.94 -6.62
N GLN A 77 -0.66 3.62 -6.64
CA GLN A 77 -1.24 2.90 -7.78
C GLN A 77 -2.76 3.14 -7.92
N LEU A 78 -3.51 3.23 -6.81
CA LEU A 78 -4.92 3.61 -6.85
C LEU A 78 -5.10 5.03 -7.39
N ILE A 79 -4.27 5.99 -6.95
CA ILE A 79 -4.29 7.37 -7.43
C ILE A 79 -4.05 7.40 -8.94
N SER A 80 -3.03 6.70 -9.44
CA SER A 80 -2.75 6.65 -10.89
C SER A 80 -3.85 5.96 -11.71
N LEU A 81 -4.63 5.05 -11.10
CA LEU A 81 -5.79 4.44 -11.76
C LEU A 81 -6.98 5.40 -11.84
N LEU A 82 -7.14 6.33 -10.90
CA LEU A 82 -8.26 7.29 -10.87
C LEU A 82 -7.95 8.58 -11.64
N ASP A 83 -6.69 9.00 -11.66
CA ASP A 83 -6.23 10.20 -12.38
C ASP A 83 -5.05 9.82 -13.28
N PRO A 84 -5.32 9.19 -14.43
CA PRO A 84 -4.26 8.72 -15.30
C PRO A 84 -3.54 9.88 -15.99
N GLU A 85 -2.22 9.87 -15.92
CA GLU A 85 -1.40 10.75 -16.76
C GLU A 85 -1.49 10.30 -18.24
N ASP A 86 -1.55 11.28 -19.15
CA ASP A 86 -1.61 11.09 -20.60
C ASP A 86 -0.33 10.39 -21.10
N SER A 87 -0.31 9.05 -21.11
CA SER A 87 0.64 8.14 -21.81
C SER A 87 0.75 6.73 -21.21
N SER A 88 -0.01 6.37 -20.18
CA SER A 88 0.17 5.06 -19.53
C SER A 88 -0.36 3.88 -20.37
N THR A 89 0.50 2.88 -20.58
CA THR A 89 0.14 1.57 -21.18
C THR A 89 -0.88 0.78 -20.33
N ASP A 90 -1.17 1.26 -19.13
CA ASP A 90 -2.06 0.65 -18.14
C ASP A 90 -3.54 0.65 -18.53
N PHE A 91 -3.96 1.51 -19.46
CA PHE A 91 -5.36 1.64 -19.90
C PHE A 91 -5.68 0.87 -21.19
N LYS A 92 -4.81 -0.05 -21.61
CA LYS A 92 -5.18 -1.04 -22.65
C LYS A 92 -6.33 -1.90 -22.18
N ILE A 93 -7.23 -2.28 -23.10
CA ILE A 93 -8.40 -3.12 -22.82
C ILE A 93 -8.03 -4.39 -22.04
N GLU A 94 -6.90 -5.02 -22.39
CA GLU A 94 -6.44 -6.23 -21.74
C GLU A 94 -6.16 -6.05 -20.25
N ASN A 95 -5.55 -4.91 -19.88
CA ASN A 95 -5.20 -4.57 -18.51
C ASN A 95 -6.43 -4.17 -17.70
N ILE A 96 -7.40 -3.48 -18.31
CA ILE A 96 -8.68 -3.14 -17.68
C ILE A 96 -9.44 -4.42 -17.34
N LEU A 97 -9.58 -5.33 -18.32
CA LEU A 97 -10.25 -6.63 -18.11
C LEU A 97 -9.52 -7.49 -17.08
N LEU A 98 -8.19 -7.42 -17.03
CA LEU A 98 -7.38 -8.09 -16.01
C LEU A 98 -7.74 -7.57 -14.61
N ARG A 99 -7.70 -6.25 -14.39
CA ARG A 99 -8.09 -5.64 -13.11
C ARG A 99 -9.53 -5.99 -12.73
N GLN A 100 -10.46 -5.87 -13.67
CA GLN A 100 -11.87 -6.19 -13.47
C GLN A 100 -12.10 -7.64 -13.04
N SER A 101 -11.38 -8.59 -13.63
CA SER A 101 -11.46 -10.01 -13.23
C SER A 101 -10.96 -10.26 -11.80
N ILE A 102 -9.87 -9.58 -11.40
CA ILE A 102 -9.33 -9.67 -10.04
C ILE A 102 -10.32 -9.07 -9.05
N VAL A 103 -10.83 -7.86 -9.33
CA VAL A 103 -11.83 -7.18 -8.48
C VAL A 103 -13.06 -8.06 -8.30
N ARG A 104 -13.57 -8.66 -9.39
CA ARG A 104 -14.70 -9.61 -9.34
C ARG A 104 -14.40 -10.81 -8.46
N SER A 105 -13.25 -11.48 -8.69
CA SER A 105 -12.81 -12.65 -7.91
C SER A 105 -12.69 -12.36 -6.40
N ILE A 106 -12.28 -11.14 -6.03
CA ILE A 106 -12.20 -10.72 -4.63
C ILE A 106 -13.60 -10.46 -4.06
N SER A 107 -14.44 -9.71 -4.78
CA SER A 107 -15.78 -9.31 -4.32
C SER A 107 -16.72 -10.49 -4.09
N GLU A 108 -16.60 -11.57 -4.88
CA GLU A 108 -17.39 -12.80 -4.73
C GLU A 108 -17.05 -13.57 -3.44
N LYS A 109 -15.85 -13.36 -2.88
CA LYS A 109 -15.42 -13.99 -1.63
C LYS A 109 -15.90 -13.18 -0.43
N ALA A 110 -17.21 -13.19 -0.16
CA ALA A 110 -17.88 -12.31 0.82
C ALA A 110 -17.20 -12.23 2.22
N LEU A 111 -16.68 -13.34 2.75
CA LEU A 111 -15.99 -13.36 4.05
C LEU A 111 -14.56 -12.81 4.02
N ALA A 112 -13.99 -12.60 2.83
CA ALA A 112 -12.63 -12.11 2.66
C ALA A 112 -12.51 -10.61 2.93
N ILE A 113 -13.47 -9.81 2.47
CA ILE A 113 -13.46 -8.36 2.62
C ILE A 113 -13.34 -7.92 4.10
N PRO A 114 -14.27 -8.28 5.01
CA PRO A 114 -14.16 -7.88 6.41
C PRO A 114 -12.91 -8.46 7.07
N LYS A 115 -12.48 -9.68 6.69
CA LYS A 115 -11.27 -10.28 7.24
C LYS A 115 -10.00 -9.53 6.82
N ILE A 116 -9.92 -9.02 5.60
CA ILE A 116 -8.78 -8.24 5.11
C ILE A 116 -8.76 -6.88 5.76
N LEU A 117 -9.89 -6.18 5.82
CA LEU A 117 -10.02 -4.91 6.56
C LEU A 117 -9.57 -5.08 8.03
N ARG A 118 -9.90 -6.21 8.64
CA ARG A 118 -9.46 -6.54 10.00
C ARG A 118 -7.96 -6.73 10.08
N LEU A 119 -7.39 -7.55 9.20
CA LEU A 119 -5.96 -7.85 9.19
C LEU A 119 -5.12 -6.61 8.87
N SER A 120 -5.58 -5.78 7.94
CA SER A 120 -4.91 -4.53 7.57
C SER A 120 -4.96 -3.50 8.70
N SER A 121 -6.02 -3.46 9.51
CA SER A 121 -6.06 -2.63 10.72
C SER A 121 -4.93 -2.95 11.72
N TYR A 122 -4.46 -4.21 11.75
CA TYR A 122 -3.36 -4.63 12.60
C TYR A 122 -1.98 -4.28 12.04
N LEU A 123 -1.86 -3.87 10.78
CA LEU A 123 -0.61 -3.27 10.30
C LEU A 123 -0.32 -1.92 10.96
N LYS A 124 -1.37 -1.25 11.47
CA LYS A 124 -1.30 0.04 12.16
C LYS A 124 -0.92 -0.05 13.64
N GLU A 125 -0.66 -1.25 14.15
CA GLU A 125 -0.47 -1.58 15.59
C GLU A 125 0.77 -0.88 16.23
N ASN A 126 1.54 -0.09 15.49
CA ASN A 126 2.75 0.61 15.96
C ASN A 126 2.78 2.14 15.73
N ARG A 127 1.68 2.76 15.29
CA ARG A 127 1.65 4.22 15.06
C ARG A 127 0.47 4.82 15.82
N ASP A 128 0.76 5.83 16.63
CA ASP A 128 -0.22 6.50 17.48
C ASP A 128 -1.50 6.81 16.69
N LEU A 129 -2.64 6.54 17.34
CA LEU A 129 -3.99 6.75 16.82
C LEU A 129 -4.32 8.22 16.49
N SER A 130 -3.34 9.12 16.61
CA SER A 130 -3.47 10.56 16.40
C SER A 130 -2.84 11.00 15.07
N LEU A 131 -3.74 11.37 14.16
CA LEU A 131 -3.62 12.43 13.13
C LEU A 131 -2.85 12.14 11.83
N ASN A 132 -1.86 11.25 11.79
CA ASN A 132 -1.19 10.91 10.52
C ASN A 132 -1.48 9.47 10.11
N GLN A 133 -2.37 9.31 9.13
CA GLN A 133 -2.73 8.06 8.47
C GLN A 133 -1.57 7.53 7.60
N GLU A 134 -0.35 7.46 8.13
CA GLU A 134 0.77 6.97 7.34
C GLU A 134 0.63 5.47 7.06
N LYS A 135 0.44 5.13 5.79
CA LYS A 135 0.36 3.76 5.29
C LYS A 135 1.71 3.04 5.42
N THR A 136 1.66 1.71 5.39
CA THR A 136 2.88 0.90 5.53
C THR A 136 3.76 1.07 4.29
N GLU A 137 4.97 1.60 4.44
CA GLU A 137 5.97 1.62 3.38
C GLU A 137 6.67 0.26 3.26
N MET A 138 6.76 -0.27 2.04
CA MET A 138 7.39 -1.57 1.74
C MET A 138 8.77 -1.46 1.07
N LYS A 139 9.35 -0.25 1.02
CA LYS A 139 10.58 0.08 0.27
C LYS A 139 11.85 -0.69 0.71
N LEU A 140 11.82 -1.38 1.85
CA LEU A 140 13.04 -1.88 2.50
C LEU A 140 13.52 -3.25 2.02
N ILE A 141 12.72 -4.04 1.30
CA ILE A 141 13.24 -5.31 0.72
C ILE A 141 14.23 -5.02 -0.42
N HIS A 142 14.06 -3.91 -1.12
CA HIS A 142 14.93 -3.50 -2.22
C HIS A 142 16.26 -2.86 -1.77
N ASP A 143 16.33 -2.21 -0.59
CA ASP A 143 17.55 -1.46 -0.23
C ASP A 143 18.74 -2.39 0.06
N ASP A 144 19.82 -2.17 -0.67
CA ASP A 144 21.06 -2.94 -0.66
C ASP A 144 22.04 -2.46 0.43
N SER A 145 21.56 -1.71 1.43
CA SER A 145 22.38 -1.04 2.43
C SER A 145 23.27 -1.99 3.25
N ALA A 146 22.83 -3.22 3.52
CA ALA A 146 23.67 -4.26 4.11
C ALA A 146 24.83 -4.69 3.18
N SER A 147 24.60 -4.79 1.87
CA SER A 147 25.67 -5.14 0.94
C SER A 147 26.58 -3.93 0.63
N LYS A 148 26.05 -2.69 0.68
CA LYS A 148 26.85 -1.45 0.60
C LYS A 148 27.93 -1.45 1.68
N LEU A 149 27.62 -1.87 2.91
CA LEU A 149 28.61 -1.99 4.00
C LEU A 149 29.72 -3.01 3.65
N TRP A 150 29.35 -4.19 3.14
CA TRP A 150 30.33 -5.20 2.73
C TRP A 150 31.15 -4.81 1.49
N LYS A 151 30.58 -4.01 0.59
CA LYS A 151 31.28 -3.43 -0.57
C LYS A 151 32.28 -2.34 -0.15
N GLN A 152 31.90 -1.50 0.82
CA GLN A 152 32.74 -0.44 1.35
C GLN A 152 33.88 -0.99 2.23
N TYR A 153 33.61 -2.04 3.01
CA TYR A 153 34.57 -2.66 3.91
C TYR A 153 34.67 -4.18 3.68
N PRO A 154 35.22 -4.63 2.53
CA PRO A 154 35.28 -6.05 2.20
C PRO A 154 36.18 -6.86 3.14
N TRP A 155 37.20 -6.20 3.72
CA TRP A 155 38.09 -6.78 4.72
C TRP A 155 37.35 -7.15 6.02
N LEU A 156 36.32 -6.39 6.41
CA LEU A 156 35.50 -6.71 7.58
C LEU A 156 34.89 -8.11 7.45
N LYS A 157 34.39 -8.49 6.26
CA LYS A 157 33.75 -9.80 6.00
C LYS A 157 34.68 -10.98 6.27
N ARG A 158 35.98 -10.79 6.09
CA ARG A 158 37.00 -11.83 6.29
C ARG A 158 37.55 -11.84 7.73
N ILE A 159 37.67 -10.68 8.35
CA ILE A 159 38.43 -10.49 9.59
C ILE A 159 37.58 -10.64 10.87
N TYR A 160 36.28 -10.33 10.84
CA TYR A 160 35.48 -10.29 12.08
C TYR A 160 35.36 -11.65 12.81
N ARG A 161 35.31 -12.76 12.07
CA ARG A 161 35.23 -14.12 12.65
C ARG A 161 36.52 -14.54 13.35
N PRO A 162 37.70 -14.51 12.70
CA PRO A 162 38.94 -14.85 13.38
C PRO A 162 39.23 -13.90 14.55
N VAL A 163 38.94 -12.60 14.42
CA VAL A 163 39.12 -11.65 15.53
C VAL A 163 38.25 -12.01 16.73
N ALA A 164 36.97 -12.35 16.53
CA ALA A 164 36.10 -12.76 17.64
C ALA A 164 36.60 -14.04 18.34
N ILE A 165 37.14 -15.02 17.59
CA ILE A 165 37.71 -16.25 18.15
C ILE A 165 38.98 -15.95 18.94
N LEU A 166 39.86 -15.12 18.39
CA LEU A 166 41.10 -14.69 19.05
C LEU A 166 40.81 -13.97 20.36
N VAL A 167 39.87 -13.01 20.37
CA VAL A 167 39.45 -12.30 21.60
C VAL A 167 39.04 -13.30 22.69
N LEU A 168 38.23 -14.30 22.35
CA LEU A 168 37.77 -15.32 23.30
C LEU A 168 38.88 -16.24 23.79
N ALA A 169 39.85 -16.58 22.93
CA ALA A 169 41.00 -17.39 23.29
C ALA A 169 41.99 -16.62 24.20
N PHE A 170 42.11 -15.31 24.02
CA PHE A 170 43.05 -14.48 24.79
C PHE A 170 42.57 -14.11 26.19
N ILE A 171 41.26 -14.09 26.44
CA ILE A 171 40.71 -13.83 27.78
C ILE A 171 41.25 -14.83 28.83
N PRO A 172 41.14 -16.16 28.65
CA PRO A 172 41.72 -17.10 29.59
C PRO A 172 43.25 -17.09 29.56
N ALA A 173 43.88 -16.92 28.39
CA ALA A 173 45.34 -16.87 28.28
C ALA A 173 45.95 -15.73 29.12
N ASN A 174 45.30 -14.57 29.21
CA ASN A 174 45.75 -13.48 30.09
C ASN A 174 45.63 -13.84 31.57
N VAL A 175 44.56 -14.51 31.99
CA VAL A 175 44.40 -14.96 33.38
C VAL A 175 45.52 -15.93 33.78
N PHE A 176 45.98 -16.79 32.85
CA PHE A 176 47.05 -17.75 33.11
C PHE A 176 48.47 -17.19 32.92
N LEU A 177 48.68 -16.24 32.00
CA LEU A 177 50.01 -15.76 31.59
C LEU A 177 50.34 -14.33 32.06
N GLY A 178 49.37 -13.59 32.62
CA GLY A 178 49.57 -12.24 33.16
C GLY A 178 49.88 -11.15 32.11
N VAL A 179 49.59 -11.40 30.83
CA VAL A 179 49.95 -10.49 29.72
C VAL A 179 48.80 -9.52 29.42
N PRO A 180 49.00 -8.18 29.43
CA PRO A 180 47.94 -7.17 29.25
C PRO A 180 47.30 -7.11 27.84
N PHE A 181 47.55 -8.12 27.01
CA PHE A 181 47.14 -8.23 25.61
C PHE A 181 45.62 -8.15 25.36
N PRO A 182 44.71 -8.62 26.24
CA PRO A 182 43.27 -8.48 25.97
C PRO A 182 42.78 -7.04 25.98
N ALA A 183 43.37 -6.16 26.80
CA ALA A 183 42.95 -4.76 26.87
C ALA A 183 43.22 -4.02 25.55
N SER A 184 44.37 -4.27 24.91
CA SER A 184 44.70 -3.67 23.61
C SER A 184 43.83 -4.21 22.47
N VAL A 185 43.51 -5.51 22.48
CA VAL A 185 42.59 -6.11 21.49
C VAL A 185 41.16 -5.59 21.65
N LEU A 186 40.66 -5.45 22.89
CA LEU A 186 39.35 -4.86 23.16
C LEU A 186 39.32 -3.38 22.78
N PHE A 187 40.41 -2.64 23.00
CA PHE A 187 40.52 -1.25 22.54
C PHE A 187 40.51 -1.13 21.02
N LEU A 188 41.21 -2.01 20.31
CA LEU A 188 41.14 -2.12 18.84
C LEU A 188 39.73 -2.44 18.35
N ASN A 189 39.00 -3.34 19.03
CA ASN A 189 37.61 -3.64 18.71
C ASN A 189 36.68 -2.43 18.92
N LEU A 190 36.95 -1.57 19.91
CA LEU A 190 36.21 -0.32 20.11
C LEU A 190 36.45 0.67 18.96
N ILE A 191 37.70 0.83 18.52
CA ILE A 191 38.03 1.64 17.34
C ILE A 191 37.30 1.09 16.11
N LEU A 192 37.40 -0.23 15.89
CA LEU A 192 36.75 -0.92 14.78
C LEU A 192 35.23 -0.71 14.79
N PHE A 193 34.62 -0.82 15.97
CA PHE A 193 33.20 -0.56 16.17
C PHE A 193 32.83 0.88 15.78
N GLY A 194 33.63 1.87 16.20
CA GLY A 194 33.42 3.27 15.82
C GLY A 194 33.37 3.49 14.30
N LEU A 195 34.22 2.80 13.53
CA LEU A 195 34.30 2.94 12.08
C LEU A 195 33.02 2.50 11.35
N TYR A 196 32.36 1.43 11.80
CA TYR A 196 31.15 0.91 11.13
C TYR A 196 29.84 1.23 11.88
N ARG A 197 29.90 1.79 13.09
CA ARG A 197 28.71 1.97 13.96
C ARG A 197 27.62 2.77 13.26
N SER A 198 27.93 3.94 12.72
CA SER A 198 26.94 4.80 12.05
C SER A 198 26.11 4.02 11.02
N ARG A 199 26.79 3.23 10.19
CA ARG A 199 26.17 2.42 9.14
C ARG A 199 25.40 1.21 9.67
N SER A 200 25.95 0.50 10.66
CA SER A 200 25.24 -0.63 11.29
C SER A 200 23.94 -0.18 11.96
N LEU A 201 23.95 0.97 12.63
CA LEU A 201 22.81 1.54 13.33
C LEU A 201 21.73 2.01 12.35
N GLU A 202 22.11 2.62 11.22
CA GLU A 202 21.19 2.98 10.14
C GLU A 202 20.45 1.74 9.62
N ILE A 203 21.18 0.65 9.32
CA ILE A 203 20.59 -0.61 8.86
C ILE A 203 19.67 -1.20 9.94
N PHE A 204 20.10 -1.25 11.20
CA PHE A 204 19.28 -1.82 12.27
C PHE A 204 18.01 -1.03 12.53
N ARG A 205 18.03 0.31 12.46
CA ARG A 205 16.83 1.14 12.57
C ARG A 205 15.82 0.84 11.45
N GLN A 206 16.30 0.65 10.21
CA GLN A 206 15.45 0.27 9.09
C GLN A 206 14.78 -1.10 9.31
N TYR A 207 15.53 -2.11 9.74
CA TYR A 207 14.98 -3.44 9.98
C TYR A 207 14.06 -3.47 11.21
N TYR A 208 14.36 -2.70 12.26
CA TYR A 208 13.53 -2.60 13.45
C TYR A 208 12.18 -1.96 13.15
N SER A 209 12.13 -0.89 12.35
CA SER A 209 10.86 -0.25 11.97
C SER A 209 9.91 -1.21 11.24
N LEU A 210 10.44 -2.22 10.54
CA LEU A 210 9.66 -3.28 9.90
C LEU A 210 9.08 -4.31 10.89
N SER A 211 9.66 -4.46 12.09
CA SER A 211 9.33 -5.56 13.01
C SER A 211 7.85 -5.61 13.40
N GLY A 212 7.19 -4.44 13.49
CA GLY A 212 5.76 -4.37 13.79
C GLY A 212 4.88 -4.83 12.62
N SER A 213 5.20 -4.36 11.42
CA SER A 213 4.37 -4.57 10.23
C SER A 213 4.58 -5.94 9.59
N ILE A 214 5.77 -6.54 9.73
CA ILE A 214 6.12 -7.85 9.17
C ILE A 214 5.11 -8.95 9.54
N LYS A 215 4.73 -9.03 10.82
CA LYS A 215 3.82 -10.09 11.29
C LYS A 215 2.41 -9.92 10.74
N GLY A 216 1.97 -8.68 10.53
CA GLY A 216 0.69 -8.39 9.88
C GLY A 216 0.74 -8.72 8.39
N LEU A 217 1.82 -8.31 7.69
CA LEU A 217 2.01 -8.58 6.27
C LEU A 217 2.07 -10.08 5.98
N GLN A 218 2.80 -10.85 6.80
CA GLN A 218 2.83 -12.30 6.71
C GLN A 218 1.42 -12.90 6.77
N LYS A 219 0.59 -12.47 7.73
CA LYS A 219 -0.78 -12.99 7.87
C LYS A 219 -1.65 -12.65 6.66
N ILE A 220 -1.51 -11.44 6.13
CA ILE A 220 -2.23 -11.01 4.93
C ILE A 220 -1.81 -11.87 3.74
N LEU A 221 -0.50 -11.99 3.46
CA LEU A 221 0.01 -12.79 2.34
C LEU A 221 -0.41 -14.26 2.43
N ILE A 222 -0.30 -14.88 3.61
CA ILE A 222 -0.76 -16.27 3.81
C ILE A 222 -2.27 -16.39 3.57
N TYR A 223 -3.05 -15.39 4.01
CA TYR A 223 -4.49 -15.36 3.78
C TYR A 223 -4.81 -15.19 2.29
N LEU A 224 -4.16 -14.26 1.59
CA LEU A 224 -4.31 -14.04 0.15
C LEU A 224 -3.97 -15.29 -0.66
N LYS A 225 -2.86 -15.97 -0.33
CA LYS A 225 -2.51 -17.25 -0.96
C LYS A 225 -3.60 -18.30 -0.77
N GLY A 226 -4.26 -18.32 0.40
CA GLY A 226 -5.39 -19.19 0.67
C GLY A 226 -6.68 -18.80 -0.06
N LEU A 227 -6.86 -17.52 -0.40
CA LEU A 227 -8.03 -17.06 -1.15
C LEU A 227 -8.02 -17.54 -2.60
N ASN A 228 -6.84 -17.79 -3.20
CA ASN A 228 -6.70 -18.17 -4.61
C ASN A 228 -7.46 -17.19 -5.52
N VAL A 229 -7.04 -15.93 -5.47
CA VAL A 229 -7.58 -14.86 -6.32
C VAL A 229 -7.04 -15.07 -7.73
N ARG A 230 -7.94 -15.26 -8.69
CA ARG A 230 -7.58 -15.55 -10.08
C ARG A 230 -7.90 -14.36 -10.96
N ASP A 231 -7.05 -14.17 -11.96
CA ASP A 231 -7.30 -13.24 -13.06
C ASP A 231 -8.09 -13.89 -14.21
N LYS A 232 -8.36 -13.11 -15.26
CA LYS A 232 -9.07 -13.54 -16.47
C LYS A 232 -8.39 -14.71 -17.20
N ASN A 233 -7.07 -14.83 -17.05
CA ASN A 233 -6.25 -15.86 -17.69
C ASN A 233 -6.14 -17.12 -16.80
N GLY A 234 -6.80 -17.13 -15.63
CA GLY A 234 -6.72 -18.20 -14.65
C GLY A 234 -5.44 -18.19 -13.81
N LYS A 235 -4.56 -17.20 -13.98
CA LYS A 235 -3.36 -17.03 -13.17
C LYS A 235 -3.76 -16.57 -11.77
N SER A 236 -3.23 -17.25 -10.75
CA SER A 236 -3.47 -16.84 -9.37
C SER A 236 -2.45 -15.78 -8.95
N LEU A 237 -2.89 -14.79 -8.18
CA LEU A 237 -1.96 -13.99 -7.39
C LEU A 237 -1.17 -14.92 -6.45
N LEU A 238 0.12 -14.65 -6.24
CA LEU A 238 1.05 -15.46 -5.46
C LEU A 238 1.21 -16.90 -5.97
N GLN A 239 0.99 -17.18 -7.27
CA GLN A 239 1.07 -18.54 -7.84
C GLN A 239 2.40 -19.22 -7.52
N ASP A 240 3.51 -18.51 -7.71
CA ASP A 240 4.88 -19.01 -7.54
C ASP A 240 5.39 -18.94 -6.10
N THR A 241 4.50 -18.77 -5.13
CA THR A 241 4.84 -18.62 -3.72
C THR A 241 4.13 -19.67 -2.88
N SER A 242 4.88 -20.45 -2.10
CA SER A 242 4.29 -21.38 -1.14
C SER A 242 4.02 -20.73 0.22
N LYS A 243 3.08 -21.30 0.99
CA LYS A 243 2.78 -20.84 2.35
C LYS A 243 3.97 -21.10 3.28
N GLU A 244 4.68 -22.19 3.04
CA GLU A 244 5.84 -22.64 3.79
C GLU A 244 7.04 -21.70 3.57
N GLU A 245 7.29 -21.26 2.33
CA GLU A 245 8.33 -20.28 2.02
C GLU A 245 8.06 -18.92 2.67
N LEU A 246 6.82 -18.42 2.58
CA LEU A 246 6.42 -17.19 3.28
C LEU A 246 6.63 -17.33 4.77
N LYS A 247 6.17 -18.44 5.36
CA LYS A 247 6.34 -18.70 6.79
C LYS A 247 7.81 -18.74 7.20
N SER A 248 8.63 -19.48 6.46
CA SER A 248 10.07 -19.63 6.69
C SER A 248 10.81 -18.31 6.60
N ALA A 249 10.53 -17.49 5.58
CA ALA A 249 11.19 -16.20 5.41
C ALA A 249 10.86 -15.22 6.54
N TYR A 250 9.59 -15.08 6.88
CA TYR A 250 9.17 -14.17 7.94
C TYR A 250 9.59 -14.64 9.34
N GLU A 251 9.58 -15.94 9.62
CA GLU A 251 10.14 -16.48 10.87
C GLU A 251 11.67 -16.30 10.94
N GLY A 252 12.37 -16.48 9.83
CA GLY A 252 13.80 -16.21 9.73
C GLY A 252 14.12 -14.75 10.05
N LEU A 253 13.33 -13.83 9.51
CA LEU A 253 13.46 -12.40 9.75
C LEU A 253 13.13 -12.05 11.20
N ASP A 254 12.03 -12.55 11.78
CA ASP A 254 11.66 -12.34 13.19
C ASP A 254 12.77 -12.80 14.15
N ARG A 255 13.43 -13.93 13.88
CA ARG A 255 14.58 -14.40 14.67
C ARG A 255 15.78 -13.45 14.57
N ILE A 256 16.00 -12.82 13.42
CA ILE A 256 17.05 -11.82 13.23
C ILE A 256 16.68 -10.53 13.98
N LEU A 257 15.43 -10.06 13.87
CA LEU A 257 14.96 -8.85 14.52
C LEU A 257 14.99 -8.95 16.05
N LYS A 258 14.68 -10.12 16.62
CA LYS A 258 14.87 -10.38 18.07
C LYS A 258 16.33 -10.22 18.52
N ARG A 259 17.29 -10.51 17.64
CA ARG A 259 18.72 -10.29 17.90
C ARG A 259 19.11 -8.82 17.72
N VAL A 260 18.56 -8.15 16.71
CA VAL A 260 18.71 -6.70 16.53
C VAL A 260 18.19 -5.94 17.75
N ALA A 261 17.08 -6.36 18.36
CA ALA A 261 16.55 -5.74 19.58
C ALA A 261 17.53 -5.73 20.76
N LEU A 262 18.48 -6.69 20.83
CA LEU A 262 19.54 -6.68 21.85
C LEU A 262 20.51 -5.51 21.67
N THR A 263 20.56 -4.90 20.48
CA THR A 263 21.38 -3.72 20.20
C THR A 263 20.79 -2.42 20.76
N GLU A 264 19.53 -2.43 21.23
CA GLU A 264 18.89 -1.27 21.85
C GLU A 264 19.34 -1.06 23.30
N ALA A 265 19.81 -2.10 23.99
CA ALA A 265 20.34 -2.02 25.34
C ALA A 265 21.82 -1.60 25.29
N PRO A 266 22.19 -0.33 25.55
CA PRO A 266 23.51 0.20 25.18
C PRO A 266 24.68 -0.51 25.86
N LEU A 267 24.53 -0.86 27.14
CA LEU A 267 25.56 -1.59 27.90
C LEU A 267 25.73 -3.02 27.40
N LEU A 268 24.62 -3.75 27.23
CA LEU A 268 24.66 -5.11 26.69
C LEU A 268 25.23 -5.13 25.27
N HIS A 269 24.80 -4.18 24.44
CA HIS A 269 25.28 -4.02 23.08
C HIS A 269 26.78 -3.76 23.01
N LEU A 270 27.28 -2.83 23.84
CA LEU A 270 28.71 -2.52 23.92
C LEU A 270 29.53 -3.76 24.30
N ILE A 271 29.07 -4.51 25.32
CA ILE A 271 29.73 -5.76 25.75
C ILE A 271 29.75 -6.79 24.61
N LEU A 272 28.58 -7.07 24.02
CA LEU A 272 28.44 -8.04 22.93
C LEU A 272 29.30 -7.65 21.72
N ASN A 273 29.31 -6.37 21.37
CA ASN A 273 30.00 -5.92 20.19
C ASN A 273 31.52 -5.85 20.40
N ASN A 274 31.98 -5.47 21.60
CA ASN A 274 33.40 -5.45 21.92
C ASN A 274 33.99 -6.86 21.99
N LEU A 275 33.25 -7.83 22.55
CA LEU A 275 33.73 -9.22 22.66
C LEU A 275 33.60 -10.00 21.35
N PHE A 276 32.51 -9.82 20.60
CA PHE A 276 32.18 -10.72 19.48
C PHE A 276 32.05 -10.03 18.12
N LEU A 277 32.18 -8.70 18.04
CA LEU A 277 31.81 -7.91 16.85
C LEU A 277 30.37 -8.22 16.40
N TYR A 278 29.47 -8.31 17.39
CA TYR A 278 28.09 -8.77 17.28
C TYR A 278 27.31 -8.18 16.10
N ASP A 279 27.50 -6.89 15.81
CA ASP A 279 26.81 -6.20 14.72
C ASP A 279 27.14 -6.84 13.37
N LEU A 280 28.41 -7.20 13.14
CA LEU A 280 28.86 -7.82 11.89
C LEU A 280 28.27 -9.24 11.73
N TRP A 281 28.04 -9.95 12.83
CA TRP A 281 27.33 -11.24 12.80
C TRP A 281 25.86 -11.09 12.44
N ILE A 282 25.17 -10.07 12.98
CA ILE A 282 23.79 -9.79 12.62
C ILE A 282 23.70 -9.37 11.16
N LEU A 283 24.55 -8.44 10.72
CA LEU A 283 24.60 -7.99 9.33
C LEU A 283 24.87 -9.16 8.37
N GLY A 284 25.75 -10.08 8.73
CA GLY A 284 25.99 -11.29 7.95
C GLY A 284 24.77 -12.22 7.88
N LYS A 285 23.97 -12.31 8.95
CA LYS A 285 22.70 -13.05 8.94
C LYS A 285 21.63 -12.36 8.10
N ILE A 286 21.54 -11.02 8.17
CA ILE A 286 20.65 -10.21 7.32
C ILE A 286 21.00 -10.44 5.85
N SER A 287 22.28 -10.35 5.46
CA SER A 287 22.71 -10.57 4.08
C SER A 287 22.34 -11.96 3.57
N LYS A 288 22.62 -13.03 4.34
CA LYS A 288 22.25 -14.41 3.97
C LYS A 288 20.74 -14.60 3.86
N TRP A 289 19.98 -13.99 4.76
CA TRP A 289 18.52 -14.04 4.71
C TRP A 289 18.00 -13.33 3.45
N LYS A 290 18.55 -12.15 3.13
CA LYS A 290 18.19 -11.39 1.94
C LYS A 290 18.51 -12.17 0.66
N GLU A 291 19.73 -12.69 0.52
CA GLU A 291 20.16 -13.52 -0.62
C GLU A 291 19.21 -14.71 -0.86
N LYS A 292 18.71 -15.32 0.22
CA LYS A 292 17.82 -16.48 0.12
C LYS A 292 16.36 -16.11 -0.19
N HIS A 293 15.88 -14.95 0.28
CA HIS A 293 14.45 -14.67 0.38
C HIS A 293 13.99 -13.40 -0.34
N SER A 294 14.87 -12.48 -0.76
CA SER A 294 14.45 -11.20 -1.31
C SER A 294 13.67 -11.35 -2.62
N ALA A 295 14.18 -12.11 -3.59
CA ALA A 295 13.58 -12.19 -4.92
C ALA A 295 12.10 -12.65 -4.89
N PHE A 296 11.78 -13.68 -4.10
CA PHE A 296 10.41 -14.17 -4.01
C PHE A 296 9.53 -13.25 -3.13
N LEU A 297 10.09 -12.60 -2.10
CA LEU A 297 9.36 -11.65 -1.27
C LEU A 297 9.02 -10.36 -2.03
N GLU A 298 9.94 -9.87 -2.86
CA GLU A 298 9.70 -8.74 -3.77
C GLU A 298 8.51 -9.04 -4.68
N LYS A 299 8.54 -10.18 -5.37
CA LYS A 299 7.40 -10.64 -6.18
C LYS A 299 6.10 -10.79 -5.38
N SER A 300 6.18 -11.32 -4.16
CA SER A 300 5.00 -11.45 -3.27
C SER A 300 4.44 -10.08 -2.86
N ILE A 301 5.31 -9.08 -2.69
CA ILE A 301 4.94 -7.71 -2.38
C ILE A 301 4.34 -7.02 -3.60
N ASP A 302 4.85 -7.29 -4.80
CA ASP A 302 4.26 -6.77 -6.04
C ASP A 302 2.83 -7.29 -6.22
N ASP A 303 2.62 -8.60 -6.05
CA ASP A 303 1.29 -9.22 -6.07
C ASP A 303 0.38 -8.65 -4.97
N LEU A 304 0.92 -8.39 -3.77
CA LEU A 304 0.19 -7.72 -2.69
C LEU A 304 -0.16 -6.28 -3.04
N THR A 305 0.72 -5.56 -3.72
CA THR A 305 0.50 -4.17 -4.14
C THR A 305 -0.63 -4.10 -5.16
N VAL A 306 -0.65 -5.01 -6.13
CA VAL A 306 -1.76 -5.18 -7.09
C VAL A 306 -3.06 -5.52 -6.37
N PHE A 307 -3.01 -6.46 -5.41
CA PHE A 307 -4.19 -6.82 -4.62
C PHE A 307 -4.72 -5.61 -3.83
N ASP A 308 -3.85 -4.93 -3.09
CA ASP A 308 -4.19 -3.83 -2.19
C ASP A 308 -4.73 -2.63 -2.98
N SER A 309 -4.17 -2.31 -4.15
CA SER A 309 -4.65 -1.20 -4.99
C SER A 309 -6.03 -1.47 -5.62
N LEU A 310 -6.37 -2.74 -5.86
CA LEU A 310 -7.67 -3.15 -6.40
C LEU A 310 -8.72 -3.46 -5.30
N PHE A 311 -8.27 -3.70 -4.08
CA PHE A 311 -9.14 -4.01 -2.94
C PHE A 311 -10.24 -2.97 -2.68
N PRO A 312 -10.02 -1.64 -2.81
CA PRO A 312 -11.06 -0.62 -2.72
C PRO A 312 -12.25 -0.86 -3.64
N PHE A 313 -12.01 -1.26 -4.89
CA PHE A 313 -13.08 -1.56 -5.85
C PHE A 313 -13.85 -2.83 -5.48
N ALA A 314 -13.15 -3.83 -4.93
CA ALA A 314 -13.78 -5.06 -4.47
C ALA A 314 -14.63 -4.82 -3.20
N ASN A 315 -14.14 -4.00 -2.27
CA ASN A 315 -14.89 -3.54 -1.11
C ASN A 315 -16.13 -2.76 -1.56
N LEU A 316 -15.98 -1.86 -2.53
CA LEU A 316 -17.10 -1.11 -3.11
C LEU A 316 -18.18 -2.03 -3.68
N LYS A 317 -17.81 -3.02 -4.50
CA LYS A 317 -18.78 -3.99 -5.06
C LYS A 317 -19.45 -4.83 -3.96
N TRP A 318 -18.71 -5.19 -2.92
CA TRP A 318 -19.24 -5.96 -1.80
C TRP A 318 -20.23 -5.16 -0.95
N MET A 319 -19.99 -3.85 -0.77
CA MET A 319 -20.86 -2.96 0.01
C MET A 319 -22.13 -2.54 -0.74
N PHE A 320 -22.04 -2.35 -2.05
CA PHE A 320 -23.11 -1.79 -2.87
C PHE A 320 -23.52 -2.77 -3.99
N SER A 321 -24.63 -3.47 -3.75
CA SER A 321 -25.14 -4.50 -4.68
C SER A 321 -25.61 -3.94 -6.02
N ASP A 322 -26.04 -2.68 -6.01
CA ASP A 322 -26.55 -1.87 -7.14
C ASP A 322 -25.46 -1.38 -8.10
N TYR A 323 -24.18 -1.61 -7.80
CA TYR A 323 -23.09 -1.30 -8.73
C TYR A 323 -22.89 -2.44 -9.71
N CYS A 324 -22.83 -2.18 -11.02
CA CYS A 324 -22.53 -3.20 -12.02
C CYS A 324 -21.04 -3.25 -12.36
N PHE A 325 -20.58 -4.39 -12.87
CA PHE A 325 -19.29 -4.42 -13.56
C PHE A 325 -19.53 -4.00 -15.01
N PRO A 326 -18.80 -3.00 -15.53
CA PRO A 326 -19.07 -2.47 -16.85
C PRO A 326 -18.62 -3.42 -17.96
N GLU A 327 -19.22 -3.27 -19.13
CA GLU A 327 -18.80 -3.92 -20.36
C GLU A 327 -17.77 -3.02 -21.08
N ILE A 328 -16.52 -3.49 -21.15
CA ILE A 328 -15.47 -2.78 -21.88
C ILE A 328 -15.52 -3.21 -23.34
N LEU A 329 -15.93 -2.29 -24.20
CA LEU A 329 -16.12 -2.55 -25.62
C LEU A 329 -14.77 -2.67 -26.35
N SER A 330 -14.72 -3.53 -27.36
CA SER A 330 -13.55 -3.70 -28.22
C SER A 330 -13.27 -2.42 -29.03
N GLU A 331 -12.03 -2.22 -29.44
CA GLU A 331 -11.61 -1.04 -30.22
C GLU A 331 -12.39 -0.90 -31.55
N ASN A 332 -12.85 -2.01 -32.12
CA ASN A 332 -13.65 -2.02 -33.36
C ASN A 332 -15.16 -1.89 -33.12
N SER A 333 -15.60 -1.76 -31.87
CA SER A 333 -17.02 -1.68 -31.54
C SER A 333 -17.60 -0.35 -31.98
N LYS A 334 -18.71 -0.41 -32.71
CA LYS A 334 -19.51 0.77 -33.09
C LYS A 334 -20.56 1.10 -32.03
N GLU A 335 -20.49 0.52 -30.83
CA GLU A 335 -21.54 0.68 -29.83
C GLU A 335 -21.41 1.94 -28.97
N GLY A 336 -20.27 2.63 -28.98
CA GLY A 336 -20.11 3.88 -28.22
C GLY A 336 -20.29 3.71 -26.71
N ILE A 337 -20.56 4.80 -25.98
CA ILE A 337 -20.81 4.77 -24.53
C ILE A 337 -22.31 4.72 -24.25
N SER A 338 -22.74 3.92 -23.27
CA SER A 338 -24.14 3.85 -22.83
C SER A 338 -24.27 3.42 -21.37
N GLY A 339 -25.42 3.74 -20.74
CA GLY A 339 -25.69 3.33 -19.37
C GLY A 339 -27.16 3.35 -18.98
N LYS A 340 -27.52 2.52 -18.02
CA LYS A 340 -28.85 2.47 -17.39
C LYS A 340 -28.74 2.75 -15.90
N ASP A 341 -29.68 3.55 -15.42
CA ASP A 341 -29.80 3.94 -14.01
C ASP A 341 -28.51 4.49 -13.40
N LEU A 342 -27.74 5.30 -14.13
CA LEU A 342 -26.51 5.92 -13.65
C LEU A 342 -26.81 6.86 -12.48
N PHE A 343 -26.05 6.75 -11.39
CA PHE A 343 -26.15 7.65 -10.24
C PHE A 343 -24.77 8.08 -9.76
N HIS A 344 -24.70 9.24 -9.10
CA HIS A 344 -23.43 9.72 -8.57
C HIS A 344 -23.07 9.00 -7.25
N PRO A 345 -21.87 8.42 -7.10
CA PRO A 345 -21.51 7.59 -5.95
C PRO A 345 -21.40 8.37 -4.63
N LEU A 346 -21.17 9.68 -4.70
CA LEU A 346 -21.06 10.56 -3.52
C LEU A 346 -22.38 11.23 -3.12
N ILE A 347 -23.50 10.90 -3.78
CA ILE A 347 -24.83 11.36 -3.36
C ILE A 347 -25.46 10.24 -2.53
N PRO A 348 -25.91 10.50 -1.29
CA PRO A 348 -26.55 9.49 -0.46
C PRO A 348 -27.76 8.86 -1.17
N SER A 349 -27.97 7.56 -0.93
CA SER A 349 -29.03 6.78 -1.58
C SER A 349 -30.43 7.38 -1.39
N GLU A 350 -30.67 8.06 -0.27
CA GLU A 350 -31.93 8.74 0.06
C GLU A 350 -32.23 9.96 -0.85
N PHE A 351 -31.21 10.57 -1.44
CA PHE A 351 -31.34 11.80 -2.24
C PHE A 351 -30.96 11.63 -3.72
N ARG A 352 -30.34 10.51 -4.09
CA ARG A 352 -29.85 10.32 -5.46
C ARG A 352 -30.99 9.98 -6.40
N VAL A 353 -30.90 10.51 -7.62
CA VAL A 353 -31.79 10.18 -8.74
C VAL A 353 -30.94 9.54 -9.84
N SER A 354 -31.34 8.34 -10.27
CA SER A 354 -30.68 7.63 -11.36
C SER A 354 -31.15 8.17 -12.72
N ASN A 355 -30.24 8.25 -13.69
CA ASN A 355 -30.53 8.73 -15.05
C ASN A 355 -29.95 7.76 -16.10
N PRO A 356 -30.62 7.55 -17.24
CA PRO A 356 -30.04 6.79 -18.35
C PRO A 356 -29.01 7.64 -19.11
N LEU A 357 -28.07 6.97 -19.77
CA LEU A 357 -27.26 7.53 -20.85
C LEU A 357 -27.56 6.70 -22.10
N ASP A 358 -28.35 7.28 -22.99
CA ASP A 358 -28.59 6.70 -24.32
C ASP A 358 -27.27 6.55 -25.06
N GLN A 359 -27.26 5.64 -26.04
CA GLN A 359 -26.07 5.27 -26.78
C GLN A 359 -25.45 6.48 -27.50
N VAL A 360 -24.21 6.83 -27.12
CA VAL A 360 -23.44 7.92 -27.74
C VAL A 360 -22.28 7.34 -28.53
N LEU A 361 -22.37 7.44 -29.86
CA LEU A 361 -21.36 6.95 -30.79
C LEU A 361 -20.18 7.92 -30.92
N GLU A 362 -19.07 7.41 -31.45
CA GLU A 362 -17.93 8.27 -31.81
C GLU A 362 -18.36 9.35 -32.81
N GLY A 363 -17.95 10.60 -32.55
CA GLY A 363 -18.33 11.78 -33.33
C GLY A 363 -19.68 12.40 -32.95
N ASN A 364 -20.48 11.76 -32.10
CA ASN A 364 -21.74 12.35 -31.64
C ASN A 364 -21.49 13.47 -30.62
N ILE A 365 -22.34 14.50 -30.67
CA ILE A 365 -22.37 15.59 -29.70
C ILE A 365 -23.71 15.53 -28.97
N VAL A 366 -23.68 15.44 -27.65
CA VAL A 366 -24.87 15.49 -26.79
C VAL A 366 -24.99 16.86 -26.15
N LEU A 367 -26.04 17.60 -26.50
CA LEU A 367 -26.35 18.89 -25.88
C LEU A 367 -27.33 18.71 -24.73
N ILE A 368 -26.90 19.04 -23.51
CA ILE A 368 -27.73 18.97 -22.30
C ILE A 368 -28.19 20.38 -21.92
N THR A 369 -29.48 20.66 -22.10
CA THR A 369 -30.10 21.95 -21.75
C THR A 369 -31.00 21.82 -20.52
N GLY A 370 -31.43 22.96 -19.95
CA GLY A 370 -32.28 23.02 -18.77
C GLY A 370 -31.90 24.16 -17.82
N SER A 371 -32.72 24.40 -16.80
CA SER A 371 -32.47 25.47 -15.82
C SER A 371 -31.21 25.23 -14.98
N ASN A 372 -30.65 26.29 -14.41
CA ASN A 372 -29.62 26.13 -13.38
C ASN A 372 -30.18 25.33 -12.21
N MET A 373 -29.30 24.58 -11.54
CA MET A 373 -29.67 23.68 -10.42
C MET A 373 -30.51 22.45 -10.80
N SER A 374 -30.80 22.22 -12.09
CA SER A 374 -31.51 21.01 -12.55
C SER A 374 -30.66 19.73 -12.56
N GLY A 375 -29.42 19.77 -12.05
CA GLY A 375 -28.54 18.61 -11.95
C GLY A 375 -27.64 18.32 -13.18
N LYS A 376 -27.62 19.18 -14.21
CA LYS A 376 -26.82 18.96 -15.43
C LYS A 376 -25.33 18.65 -15.15
N THR A 377 -24.68 19.45 -14.31
CA THR A 377 -23.27 19.23 -13.94
C THR A 377 -23.08 17.95 -13.15
N THR A 378 -24.03 17.61 -12.26
CA THR A 378 -24.02 16.35 -11.51
C THR A 378 -24.13 15.15 -12.44
N TYR A 379 -24.96 15.24 -13.48
CA TYR A 379 -25.10 14.20 -14.49
C TYR A 379 -23.82 14.01 -15.30
N LEU A 380 -23.19 15.09 -15.77
CA LEU A 380 -21.89 15.02 -16.46
C LEU A 380 -20.79 14.44 -15.56
N ARG A 381 -20.73 14.84 -14.29
CA ARG A 381 -19.82 14.24 -13.29
C ARG A 381 -20.09 12.77 -13.07
N THR A 382 -21.36 12.37 -13.06
CA THR A 382 -21.76 10.96 -12.91
C THR A 382 -21.20 10.11 -14.05
N ILE A 383 -21.34 10.57 -15.30
CA ILE A 383 -20.75 9.89 -16.47
C ILE A 383 -19.23 9.85 -16.35
N GLY A 384 -18.58 10.98 -16.05
CA GLY A 384 -17.13 11.06 -15.92
C GLY A 384 -16.56 10.13 -14.85
N VAL A 385 -17.13 10.15 -13.65
CA VAL A 385 -16.73 9.28 -12.52
C VAL A 385 -17.00 7.81 -12.85
N SER A 386 -18.13 7.50 -13.48
CA SER A 386 -18.47 6.13 -13.92
C SER A 386 -17.45 5.61 -14.93
N SER A 387 -17.06 6.43 -15.89
CA SER A 387 -16.02 6.09 -16.88
C SER A 387 -14.66 5.89 -16.21
N ILE A 388 -14.24 6.73 -15.26
CA ILE A 388 -12.99 6.55 -14.52
C ILE A 388 -12.99 5.23 -13.74
N LEU A 389 -14.06 4.94 -12.99
CA LEU A 389 -14.18 3.69 -12.25
C LEU A 389 -14.13 2.47 -13.18
N ALA A 390 -14.78 2.56 -14.34
CA ALA A 390 -14.77 1.50 -15.34
C ALA A 390 -13.38 1.24 -15.91
N LEU A 391 -12.67 2.30 -16.33
CA LEU A 391 -11.33 2.22 -16.89
C LEU A 391 -10.27 1.82 -15.84
N ALA A 392 -10.51 2.10 -14.57
CA ALA A 392 -9.73 1.57 -13.45
C ALA A 392 -9.94 0.05 -13.25
N GLY A 393 -10.98 -0.55 -13.85
CA GLY A 393 -11.36 -1.96 -13.68
C GLY A 393 -12.28 -2.20 -12.48
N GLY A 394 -12.88 -1.15 -11.93
CA GLY A 394 -13.81 -1.21 -10.80
C GLY A 394 -15.28 -1.39 -11.22
N PRO A 395 -16.17 -1.58 -10.24
CA PRO A 395 -17.61 -1.54 -10.46
C PRO A 395 -18.09 -0.08 -10.63
N VAL A 396 -19.19 0.11 -11.35
CA VAL A 396 -19.74 1.41 -11.73
C VAL A 396 -21.12 1.61 -11.08
N PRO A 397 -21.45 2.84 -10.62
CA PRO A 397 -22.75 3.17 -10.03
C PRO A 397 -23.88 3.23 -11.09
N ALA A 398 -24.27 2.07 -11.60
CA ALA A 398 -25.28 1.89 -12.64
C ALA A 398 -25.83 0.46 -12.61
N SER A 399 -27.03 0.24 -13.15
CA SER A 399 -27.56 -1.12 -13.37
C SER A 399 -26.91 -1.80 -14.57
N ARG A 400 -26.55 -1.03 -15.60
CA ARG A 400 -25.72 -1.46 -16.75
C ARG A 400 -24.88 -0.29 -17.24
N PHE A 401 -23.65 -0.55 -17.66
CA PHE A 401 -22.77 0.46 -18.27
C PHE A 401 -21.85 -0.20 -19.29
N SER A 402 -21.70 0.42 -20.47
CA SER A 402 -20.76 -0.01 -21.49
C SER A 402 -20.01 1.18 -22.05
N LEU A 403 -18.72 1.00 -22.33
CA LEU A 403 -17.86 2.04 -22.89
C LEU A 403 -16.66 1.44 -23.62
N PRO A 404 -16.16 2.08 -24.69
CA PRO A 404 -14.83 1.79 -25.22
C PRO A 404 -13.74 2.36 -24.29
N VAL A 405 -12.49 1.97 -24.52
CA VAL A 405 -11.35 2.65 -23.91
C VAL A 405 -11.26 4.06 -24.49
N LEU A 406 -11.41 5.07 -23.64
CA LEU A 406 -11.45 6.47 -24.05
C LEU A 406 -10.64 7.35 -23.11
N LYS A 407 -10.24 8.52 -23.60
CA LYS A 407 -9.69 9.59 -22.77
C LYS A 407 -10.80 10.51 -22.30
N ILE A 408 -10.76 10.90 -21.03
CA ILE A 408 -11.77 11.76 -20.41
C ILE A 408 -11.17 13.15 -20.26
N HIS A 409 -11.80 14.13 -20.91
CA HIS A 409 -11.45 15.53 -20.77
C HIS A 409 -12.64 16.29 -20.17
N THR A 410 -12.35 17.26 -19.31
CA THR A 410 -13.37 18.10 -18.68
C THR A 410 -13.00 19.57 -18.76
N SER A 411 -14.03 20.39 -18.86
CA SER A 411 -13.95 21.84 -18.68
C SER A 411 -15.25 22.26 -17.99
N MET A 412 -15.26 22.19 -16.66
CA MET A 412 -16.46 22.51 -15.85
C MET A 412 -16.25 23.68 -14.90
N ARG A 413 -15.05 23.84 -14.34
CA ARG A 413 -14.72 24.93 -13.42
C ARG A 413 -13.89 25.99 -14.13
N ASN A 414 -14.47 27.19 -14.21
CA ASN A 414 -13.74 28.40 -14.58
C ASN A 414 -13.28 29.03 -13.26
N GLU A 415 -12.00 28.85 -12.90
CA GLU A 415 -11.39 29.65 -11.84
C GLU A 415 -10.47 30.64 -12.55
N ASP A 416 -10.77 31.93 -12.40
CA ASP A 416 -9.93 33.02 -12.92
C ASP A 416 -8.57 32.98 -12.21
N ASN A 417 -7.49 33.09 -12.98
CA ASN A 417 -6.18 33.33 -12.40
C ASN A 417 -6.02 34.83 -12.16
N LEU A 418 -6.58 35.32 -11.05
CA LEU A 418 -6.55 36.75 -10.69
C LEU A 418 -5.12 37.33 -10.63
N GLU A 419 -4.12 36.48 -10.33
CA GLU A 419 -2.70 36.88 -10.26
C GLU A 419 -2.09 37.26 -11.62
N GLU A 420 -2.61 36.73 -12.74
CA GLU A 420 -2.06 37.01 -14.07
C GLU A 420 -2.81 38.12 -14.82
N GLY A 421 -3.96 38.59 -14.31
CA GLY A 421 -4.76 39.62 -14.99
C GLY A 421 -5.32 39.21 -16.37
N ILE A 422 -5.20 37.93 -16.74
CA ILE A 422 -5.66 37.42 -18.04
C ILE A 422 -7.12 37.01 -17.89
N SER A 423 -8.00 37.77 -18.53
CA SER A 423 -9.43 37.42 -18.68
C SER A 423 -9.58 36.03 -19.31
N PHE A 424 -10.48 35.23 -18.73
CA PHE A 424 -10.93 33.91 -19.18
C PHE A 424 -11.15 33.80 -20.71
N PHE A 425 -11.54 34.90 -21.36
CA PHE A 425 -11.83 34.92 -22.81
C PHE A 425 -10.59 34.88 -23.71
N MET A 426 -9.38 35.10 -23.17
CA MET A 426 -8.15 35.29 -23.97
C MET A 426 -7.24 34.05 -24.06
N ARG A 427 -7.49 32.97 -23.32
CA ARG A 427 -6.76 31.70 -23.56
C ARG A 427 -7.39 30.97 -24.74
N LYS A 428 -6.88 31.24 -25.94
CA LYS A 428 -7.22 30.52 -27.16
C LYS A 428 -6.13 29.53 -27.54
#